data_AF-A0A537PQP2-F1
#
_entry.id   AF-A0A537PQP2-F1
#
_cell.length_a   1.000
_cell.length_b   1.000
_cell.length_c   1.000
_cell.angle_alpha   90.00
_cell.angle_beta   90.00
_cell.angle_gamma   90.00
#
_symmetry.space_group_name_H-M   'P 1'
#
loop_
_entity.id
_entity.type
_entity.pdbx_description
1 polymer ?
#
loop_
_entity_poly.entity_id
_entity_poly.type
_entity_poly.pdbx_seq_one_letter_code
_entity_poly.pdbx_strand_id
1 'polypeptide(L)'
;MRDATRLRNVLGEGDAAHRTLFVVNRHGEGGRHAVTLREMHHVVDLRPRAVIPFQPTLFANAASSPRVAAARRGKFADALGTLALDLSGRPPGRRRWWSAAK
;
A
#
# COMPACT_ATOMS: atom_id res chain seq x y z
N MET A 1 4.99 -17.89 7.07
CA MET A 1 5.81 -16.67 6.98
C MET A 1 7.06 -16.85 6.08
N ARG A 2 7.01 -17.72 5.05
CA ARG A 2 8.17 -18.05 4.18
C ARG A 2 8.35 -17.06 3.02
N ASP A 3 7.29 -16.36 2.62
CA ASP A 3 7.31 -15.46 1.47
C ASP A 3 7.86 -14.07 1.80
N ALA A 4 7.67 -13.60 3.04
CA ALA A 4 8.14 -12.28 3.47
C ALA A 4 9.67 -12.18 3.53
N THR A 5 10.38 -13.27 3.82
CA THR A 5 11.85 -13.31 3.77
C THR A 5 12.37 -13.35 2.34
N ARG A 6 11.63 -13.93 1.38
CA ARG A 6 11.97 -13.86 -0.06
C ARG A 6 11.83 -12.44 -0.61
N LEU A 7 10.88 -11.66 -0.10
CA LEU A 7 10.68 -10.27 -0.52
C LEU A 7 11.88 -9.38 -0.20
N ARG A 8 12.60 -9.59 0.91
CA ARG A 8 13.86 -8.86 1.19
C ARG A 8 14.87 -9.03 0.06
N ASN A 9 15.03 -10.25 -0.43
CA ASN A 9 16.02 -10.56 -1.47
C ASN A 9 15.65 -9.95 -2.83
N VAL A 10 14.35 -9.73 -3.09
CA VAL A 10 13.86 -9.12 -4.34
C VAL A 10 13.86 -7.59 -4.26
N LEU A 11 13.63 -7.02 -3.07
CA LEU A 11 13.52 -5.58 -2.88
C LEU A 11 14.86 -4.90 -2.53
N GLY A 12 15.90 -5.67 -2.20
CA GLY A 12 17.24 -5.19 -1.89
C GLY A 12 17.38 -4.59 -0.48
N GLU A 13 18.62 -4.33 -0.06
CA GLU A 13 18.91 -3.58 1.16
C GLU A 13 18.71 -2.08 0.91
N GLY A 14 17.78 -1.44 1.65
CA GLY A 14 17.81 -0.01 1.96
C GLY A 14 17.87 1.02 0.81
N ASP A 15 16.70 1.51 0.42
CA ASP A 15 16.34 2.94 0.21
C ASP A 15 17.42 3.96 -0.20
N ALA A 16 18.08 3.77 -1.35
CA ALA A 16 18.71 4.88 -2.10
C ALA A 16 18.97 4.62 -3.59
N ALA A 17 19.16 3.36 -4.00
CA ALA A 17 19.68 3.05 -5.34
C ALA A 17 18.65 2.49 -6.35
N HIS A 18 17.42 2.14 -5.92
CA HIS A 18 16.51 1.36 -6.76
C HIS A 18 15.18 2.06 -7.05
N ARG A 19 14.78 2.02 -8.33
CA ARG A 19 13.50 2.50 -8.91
C ARG A 19 12.26 1.70 -8.43
N THR A 20 12.35 0.99 -7.31
CA THR A 20 11.35 0.00 -6.89
C THR A 20 10.49 0.56 -5.75
N LEU A 21 9.17 0.61 -5.95
CA LEU A 21 8.22 1.05 -4.94
C LEU A 21 7.58 -0.14 -4.23
N PHE A 22 7.69 -0.18 -2.91
CA PHE A 22 6.96 -1.15 -2.10
C PHE A 22 5.54 -0.64 -1.80
N VAL A 23 4.53 -1.41 -2.23
CA VAL A 23 3.11 -1.10 -2.02
C VAL A 23 2.42 -2.27 -1.34
N VAL A 24 1.70 -1.99 -0.25
CA VAL A 24 0.83 -2.98 0.40
C VAL A 24 -0.60 -2.79 -0.10
N ASN A 25 -1.15 -3.82 -0.73
CA ASN A 25 -2.52 -3.80 -1.24
C ASN A 25 -3.47 -4.59 -0.31
N ARG A 26 -4.76 -4.24 -0.31
CA ARG A 26 -5.82 -4.86 0.50
C ARG A 26 -5.52 -4.91 2.00
N HIS A 27 -4.91 -3.86 2.54
CA HIS A 27 -4.63 -3.80 3.97
C HIS A 27 -5.92 -3.91 4.79
N GLY A 28 -5.92 -4.83 5.77
CA GLY A 28 -7.05 -5.11 6.66
C GLY A 28 -7.99 -6.23 6.22
N GLU A 29 -7.79 -6.86 5.05
CA GLU A 29 -8.64 -7.96 4.55
C GLU A 29 -8.75 -9.14 5.55
N GLY A 30 -7.66 -9.51 6.21
CA GLY A 30 -7.62 -10.61 7.19
C GLY A 30 -8.10 -10.26 8.61
N GLY A 31 -8.58 -9.02 8.85
CA GLY A 31 -8.99 -8.56 10.17
C GLY A 31 -7.91 -8.77 11.24
N ARG A 32 -8.24 -9.46 12.33
CA ARG A 32 -7.31 -9.75 13.45
C ARG A 32 -6.15 -10.68 13.10
N HIS A 33 -6.24 -11.41 12.00
CA HIS A 33 -5.20 -12.33 11.52
C HIS A 33 -4.37 -11.72 10.39
N ALA A 34 -4.65 -10.47 10.00
CA ALA A 34 -3.87 -9.78 8.98
C ALA A 34 -2.48 -9.46 9.49
N VAL A 35 -1.46 -9.69 8.66
CA VAL A 35 -0.10 -9.21 8.92
C VAL A 35 -0.13 -7.69 9.04
N THR A 36 0.32 -7.19 10.19
CA THR A 36 0.36 -5.76 10.46
C THR A 36 1.51 -5.09 9.69
N LEU A 37 1.40 -3.78 9.44
CA LEU A 37 2.50 -3.02 8.83
C LEU A 37 3.79 -3.07 9.67
N ARG A 38 3.65 -3.20 11.00
CA ARG A 38 4.78 -3.32 11.92
C ARG A 38 5.51 -4.66 11.73
N GLU A 39 4.77 -5.76 11.67
CA GLU A 39 5.35 -7.09 11.39
C GLU A 39 5.99 -7.12 10.00
N MET A 40 5.35 -6.51 9.00
CA MET A 40 5.88 -6.41 7.65
C MET A 40 7.19 -5.60 7.61
N HIS A 41 7.26 -4.47 8.31
CA HIS A 41 8.50 -3.70 8.45
C HIS A 41 9.59 -4.50 9.16
N HIS A 42 9.26 -5.22 10.23
CA HIS A 42 10.24 -6.02 10.96
C HIS A 42 10.85 -7.13 10.08
N VAL A 43 10.05 -7.72 9.19
CA VAL A 43 10.53 -8.80 8.32
C VAL A 43 11.22 -8.27 7.07
N VAL A 44 10.67 -7.24 6.43
CA VAL A 44 11.15 -6.77 5.11
C VAL A 44 12.17 -5.63 5.23
N ASP A 45 12.25 -4.99 6.40
CA ASP A 45 13.07 -3.80 6.68
C ASP A 45 12.84 -2.64 5.70
N LEU A 46 11.62 -2.58 5.15
CA LEU A 46 11.19 -1.55 4.21
C LEU A 46 9.88 -0.93 4.67
N ARG A 47 9.76 0.38 4.45
CA ARG A 47 8.53 1.13 4.68
C ARG A 47 7.73 1.20 3.37
N PRO A 48 6.47 0.73 3.33
CA PRO A 48 5.66 0.87 2.13
C PRO A 48 5.44 2.33 1.75
N ARG A 49 5.69 2.61 0.48
CA ARG A 49 5.42 3.88 -0.19
C ARG A 49 3.94 4.04 -0.52
N ALA A 50 3.10 3.02 -0.43
CA ALA A 50 1.65 3.20 -0.40
C ALA A 50 0.98 2.02 0.32
N VAL A 51 -0.14 2.30 0.99
CA VAL A 51 -1.00 1.27 1.58
C VAL A 51 -2.41 1.49 1.05
N ILE A 52 -2.91 0.51 0.30
CA ILE A 52 -4.24 0.53 -0.29
C ILE A 52 -5.15 -0.30 0.61
N PRO A 53 -6.21 0.28 1.20
CA PRO A 53 -7.09 -0.43 2.12
C PRO A 53 -7.96 -1.46 1.39
N PHE A 54 -8.36 -2.51 2.10
CA PHE A 54 -9.39 -3.43 1.63
C PHE A 54 -10.75 -2.74 1.55
N GLN A 55 -11.32 -2.63 0.33
CA GLN A 55 -12.62 -2.00 0.08
C GLN A 55 -13.49 -2.85 -0.86
N PRO A 56 -14.00 -4.01 -0.39
CA PRO A 56 -14.72 -4.96 -1.24
C PRO A 56 -15.99 -4.35 -1.87
N THR A 57 -16.69 -3.48 -1.15
CA THR A 57 -17.89 -2.79 -1.64
C THR A 57 -17.60 -1.83 -2.79
N LEU A 58 -16.40 -1.25 -2.83
CA LEU A 58 -15.99 -0.35 -3.90
C LEU A 58 -15.76 -1.15 -5.20
N PHE A 59 -15.16 -2.33 -5.09
CA PHE A 59 -14.93 -3.21 -6.24
C PHE A 59 -16.20 -3.93 -6.71
N ALA A 60 -17.10 -4.34 -5.80
CA ALA A 60 -18.38 -4.92 -6.18
C ALA A 60 -19.22 -3.95 -7.05
N ASN A 61 -19.14 -2.65 -6.75
CA ASN A 61 -19.85 -1.61 -7.51
C ASN A 61 -19.10 -1.16 -8.78
N ALA A 62 -17.77 -1.28 -8.81
CA ALA A 62 -16.96 -0.92 -9.97
C ALA A 62 -16.86 -2.07 -10.99
N ALA A 63 -16.95 -3.33 -10.56
CA ALA A 63 -16.88 -4.49 -11.46
C ALA A 63 -18.09 -4.60 -12.40
N SER A 64 -19.23 -4.03 -12.00
CA SER A 64 -20.49 -4.01 -12.78
C SER A 64 -20.69 -2.73 -13.60
N SER A 65 -19.71 -1.82 -13.62
CA SER A 65 -19.82 -0.52 -14.28
C SER A 65 -18.51 -0.21 -15.04
N PRO A 66 -18.52 0.49 -16.18
CA PRO A 66 -17.29 0.94 -16.85
C PRO A 66 -16.50 2.00 -16.05
N ARG A 67 -16.84 2.22 -14.77
CA ARG A 67 -16.24 3.22 -13.90
C ARG A 67 -15.02 2.66 -13.20
N VAL A 68 -13.90 3.37 -13.31
CA VAL A 68 -12.69 3.07 -12.55
C VAL A 68 -12.97 3.19 -11.05
N ALA A 69 -12.53 2.20 -10.27
CA ALA A 69 -12.65 2.17 -8.82
C ALA A 69 -12.20 3.49 -8.13
N ALA A 70 -11.12 4.09 -8.64
CA ALA A 70 -10.58 5.37 -8.14
C ALA A 70 -11.45 6.60 -8.46
N ALA A 71 -12.52 6.48 -9.26
CA ALA A 71 -13.38 7.61 -9.63
C ALA A 71 -14.27 8.10 -8.47
N ARG A 72 -14.46 7.28 -7.43
CA ARG A 72 -15.18 7.70 -6.21
C ARG A 72 -14.18 8.20 -5.17
N ARG A 73 -14.43 9.40 -4.62
CA ARG A 73 -13.66 9.95 -3.50
C ARG A 73 -13.66 8.99 -2.31
N GLY A 74 -12.54 8.88 -1.61
CA GLY A 74 -12.39 8.06 -0.42
C GLY A 74 -10.99 7.45 -0.29
N LYS A 75 -10.78 6.70 0.80
CA LYS A 75 -9.43 6.21 1.19
C LYS A 75 -8.70 5.42 0.10
N PHE A 76 -9.44 4.70 -0.77
CA PHE A 76 -8.85 3.99 -1.91
C PHE A 76 -8.33 4.94 -3.00
N ALA A 77 -9.15 5.93 -3.41
CA ALA A 77 -8.74 6.95 -4.36
C ALA A 77 -7.60 7.83 -3.82
N ASP A 78 -7.62 8.16 -2.52
CA ASP A 78 -6.55 8.93 -1.88
C ASP A 78 -5.21 8.15 -1.87
N ALA A 79 -5.26 6.84 -1.60
CA ALA A 79 -4.08 5.98 -1.62
C ALA A 79 -3.49 5.82 -3.03
N LEU A 80 -4.35 5.66 -4.04
CA LEU A 80 -3.91 5.60 -5.45
C LEU A 80 -3.38 6.94 -5.95
N GLY A 81 -4.03 8.06 -5.60
CA GLY A 81 -3.55 9.39 -5.95
C GLY A 81 -2.17 9.67 -5.35
N THR A 82 -1.95 9.24 -4.11
CA THR A 82 -0.63 9.33 -3.46
C THR A 82 0.41 8.49 -4.21
N LEU A 83 0.08 7.26 -4.59
CA LEU A 83 0.98 6.40 -5.36
C LEU A 83 1.30 7.00 -6.75
N ALA A 84 0.31 7.60 -7.41
CA ALA A 84 0.49 8.26 -8.70
C ALA A 84 1.42 9.48 -8.59
N LEU A 85 1.32 10.25 -7.51
CA LEU A 85 2.24 11.37 -7.24
C LEU A 85 3.67 10.88 -7.04
N ASP A 86 3.87 9.83 -6.23
CA ASP A 86 5.17 9.21 -6.02
C ASP A 86 5.79 8.72 -7.34
N LEU A 87 5.00 8.03 -8.17
CA LEU A 87 5.42 7.56 -9.50
C LEU A 87 5.76 8.71 -10.46
N SER A 88 5.09 9.86 -10.33
CA SER A 88 5.34 11.04 -11.15
C SER A 88 6.59 11.83 -10.74
N GLY A 89 7.31 11.40 -9.69
CA GLY A 89 8.48 12.11 -9.17
C GLY A 89 8.16 13.38 -8.38
N ARG A 90 6.89 13.64 -8.06
CA ARG A 90 6.48 14.77 -7.23
C ARG A 90 6.71 14.43 -5.75
N PRO A 91 7.19 15.37 -4.92
CA PRO A 91 7.44 15.10 -3.51
C PRO A 91 6.14 14.71 -2.78
N PRO A 92 6.13 13.61 -2.01
CA PRO A 92 4.93 13.17 -1.31
C PRO A 92 4.48 14.21 -0.28
N GLY A 93 3.20 14.56 -0.30
CA GLY A 93 2.59 15.33 0.79
C GLY A 93 2.70 14.59 2.13
N ARG A 94 2.87 15.33 3.24
CA ARG A 94 3.03 14.80 4.60
C ARG A 94 1.98 13.71 4.91
N ARG A 95 2.45 12.48 5.19
CA ARG A 95 1.62 11.28 5.38
C ARG A 95 1.23 11.09 6.84
N ARG A 96 -0.02 11.41 7.18
CA ARG A 96 -0.59 11.24 8.55
C ARG A 96 -1.14 9.84 8.85
N TRP A 97 -1.21 8.95 7.86
CA TRP A 97 -1.88 7.66 8.00
C TRP A 97 -1.06 6.59 8.74
N TRP A 98 0.26 6.77 8.88
CA TRP A 98 1.11 5.89 9.69
C TRP A 98 0.92 6.09 11.20
N SER A 99 0.47 7.26 11.65
CA SER A 99 0.27 7.55 13.06
C SER A 99 -0.97 6.88 13.65
N ALA A 100 -1.88 6.38 12.80
CA ALA A 100 -3.18 5.85 13.18
C ALA A 100 -3.23 4.32 13.30
N ALA A 101 -2.11 3.62 13.05
CA ALA A 101 -2.00 2.17 13.14
C ALA A 101 -1.26 1.72 14.42
N LYS A 102 -1.71 2.25 15.57
CA LYS A 102 -1.29 1.79 16.90
C LYS A 102 -2.19 0.67 17.38
#